data_AF-A0A8B7U8A2-F1
#
_entry.id   AF-A0A8B7U8A2-F1
#
_cell.length_a   1.000
_cell.length_b   1.000
_cell.length_c   1.000
_cell.angle_alpha   90.00
_cell.angle_beta   90.00
_cell.angle_gamma   90.00
#
_symmetry.space_group_name_H-M   'P 1'
#
loop_
_entity.id
_entity.type
_entity.pdbx_description
1 polymer ?
#
loop_
_entity_poly.entity_id
_entity_poly.type
_entity_poly.pdbx_seq_one_letter_code
_entity_poly.pdbx_strand_id
1 'polypeptide(L)'
;MPYIRPRASRRAPPTRIRPRGWSSVKLCHKSYFVSDYDPTIEDSYTKLCVVDGISARLDILDTAGQEEFGAMREQYMRAGHGFLLVFAINDRQSFNEVGKLFTQILRVKDRDDFPVVLVGNKADLETQRQVPRSEASAFSASHQVAYFEASAKLRLNVDEAFEQLVRAVRKYQEQELPPSPPSAPRKKDGGCPCVLL
;
A
#
# COMPACT_ATOMS: atom_id res chain seq x y z
N MET A 1 43.64 0.72 -21.82
CA MET A 1 42.48 -0.04 -22.30
C MET A 1 41.24 0.45 -21.57
N PRO A 2 40.42 1.34 -22.17
CA PRO A 2 39.21 1.84 -21.51
C PRO A 2 38.09 0.80 -21.59
N TYR A 3 37.50 0.50 -20.43
CA TYR A 3 36.39 -0.45 -20.28
C TYR A 3 35.09 0.21 -20.76
N ILE A 4 34.52 -0.28 -21.85
CA ILE A 4 33.27 0.23 -22.44
C ILE A 4 32.10 -0.34 -21.63
N ARG A 5 31.33 0.51 -20.94
CA ARG A 5 30.06 0.10 -20.28
C ARG A 5 29.00 -0.22 -21.35
N PRO A 6 28.20 -1.29 -21.19
CA PRO A 6 27.08 -1.54 -22.10
C PRO A 6 25.95 -0.52 -21.87
N ARG A 7 25.41 0.01 -22.97
CA ARG A 7 24.23 0.90 -23.00
C ARG A 7 23.02 0.19 -22.37
N ALA A 8 22.43 0.79 -21.34
CA ALA A 8 21.13 0.37 -20.82
C ALA A 8 20.07 0.48 -21.92
N SER A 9 19.41 -0.64 -22.20
CA SER A 9 18.29 -0.71 -23.15
C SER A 9 17.09 0.04 -22.58
N ARG A 10 16.74 1.19 -23.16
CA ARG A 10 15.46 1.86 -22.91
C ARG A 10 14.34 1.00 -23.50
N ARG A 11 13.80 0.04 -22.74
CA ARG A 11 12.50 -0.55 -23.05
C ARG A 11 11.43 0.31 -22.39
N ALA A 12 10.54 0.87 -23.21
CA ALA A 12 9.28 1.45 -22.73
C ALA A 12 8.51 0.38 -21.92
N PRO A 13 7.81 0.76 -20.84
CA PRO A 13 7.05 -0.20 -20.06
C PRO A 13 5.98 -0.85 -20.95
N PRO A 14 5.82 -2.19 -20.89
CA PRO A 14 4.81 -2.87 -21.67
C PRO A 14 3.43 -2.36 -21.24
N THR A 15 2.61 -1.95 -22.21
CA THR A 15 1.17 -1.69 -22.05
C THR A 15 0.50 -2.97 -21.56
N ARG A 16 0.42 -3.12 -20.24
CA ARG A 16 -0.01 -4.37 -19.59
C ARG A 16 -1.54 -4.45 -19.61
N ILE A 17 -2.06 -5.23 -20.56
CA ILE A 17 -3.45 -5.67 -20.60
C ILE A 17 -3.80 -6.27 -19.23
N ARG A 18 -4.79 -5.69 -18.54
CA ARG A 18 -5.25 -6.16 -17.22
C ARG A 18 -6.14 -7.41 -17.39
N PRO A 19 -5.80 -8.57 -16.80
CA PRO A 19 -6.72 -9.69 -16.75
C PRO A 19 -7.97 -9.32 -15.93
N ARG A 20 -9.14 -9.79 -16.37
CA ARG A 20 -10.40 -9.62 -15.61
C ARG A 20 -10.25 -10.27 -14.23
N GLY A 21 -10.45 -9.49 -13.16
CA GLY A 21 -10.37 -9.96 -11.76
C GLY A 21 -9.18 -9.41 -10.93
N TRP A 22 -8.32 -8.54 -11.49
CA TRP A 22 -7.20 -7.96 -10.75
C TRP A 22 -7.53 -6.55 -10.23
N SER A 23 -7.53 -6.37 -8.91
CA SER A 23 -7.46 -5.05 -8.27
C SER A 23 -5.99 -4.59 -8.23
N SER A 24 -5.71 -3.43 -8.81
CA SER A 24 -4.37 -2.79 -8.76
C SER A 24 -4.35 -1.83 -7.57
N VAL A 25 -3.51 -2.14 -6.58
CA VAL A 25 -3.31 -1.30 -5.41
C VAL A 25 -1.94 -0.65 -5.53
N LYS A 26 -1.93 0.68 -5.69
CA LYS A 26 -0.69 1.46 -5.63
C LYS A 26 -0.39 1.78 -4.17
N LEU A 27 0.77 1.32 -3.71
CA LEU A 27 1.23 1.46 -2.34
C LEU A 27 2.45 2.36 -2.32
N CYS A 28 2.46 3.33 -1.42
CA CYS A 28 3.66 4.11 -1.12
C CYS A 28 4.25 3.59 0.19
N HIS A 29 5.51 3.16 0.14
CA HIS A 29 6.30 2.70 1.26
C HIS A 29 7.37 3.75 1.59
N LYS A 30 7.63 3.92 2.88
CA LYS A 30 8.68 4.80 3.37
C LYS A 30 9.60 4.00 4.28
N SER A 31 10.65 3.38 3.73
CA SER A 31 11.63 2.69 4.59
C SER A 31 12.68 3.69 5.08
N TYR A 32 12.85 3.81 6.40
CA TYR A 32 14.07 4.34 7.01
C TYR A 32 15.03 3.19 7.37
N PHE A 33 15.34 2.33 6.40
CA PHE A 33 16.41 1.35 6.55
C PHE A 33 16.88 0.79 5.21
N VAL A 34 18.15 1.06 4.88
CA VAL A 34 19.04 0.13 4.15
C VAL A 34 20.46 0.37 4.71
N SER A 35 21.16 -0.68 5.17
CA SER A 35 22.56 -0.58 5.65
C SER A 35 23.58 -0.43 4.52
N ASP A 36 23.16 -0.70 3.29
CA ASP A 36 23.88 -0.43 2.04
C ASP A 36 22.90 0.26 1.06
N TYR A 37 22.50 1.50 1.36
CA TYR A 37 21.66 2.28 0.45
C TYR A 37 22.53 2.89 -0.65
N ASP A 38 22.28 2.52 -1.92
CA ASP A 38 22.76 3.28 -3.08
C ASP A 38 21.67 4.32 -3.42
N PRO A 39 21.88 5.61 -3.09
CA PRO A 39 20.86 6.64 -3.20
C PRO A 39 20.70 7.09 -4.65
N THR A 40 20.23 6.24 -5.57
CA THR A 40 19.83 6.70 -6.89
C THR A 40 18.67 5.91 -7.50
N ILE A 41 17.59 6.66 -7.78
CA ILE A 41 16.42 6.34 -8.62
C ILE A 41 15.30 5.60 -7.87
N GLU A 42 14.14 6.26 -7.84
CA GLU A 42 12.82 5.74 -7.45
C GLU A 42 12.65 4.25 -7.79
N ASP A 43 12.57 3.40 -6.76
CA ASP A 43 12.34 1.98 -6.96
C ASP A 43 10.83 1.67 -6.86
N SER A 44 10.23 1.38 -8.02
CA SER A 44 8.87 0.84 -8.12
C SER A 44 8.93 -0.68 -8.28
N TYR A 45 8.42 -1.39 -7.28
CA TYR A 45 8.30 -2.85 -7.27
C TYR A 45 6.87 -3.29 -7.62
N THR A 46 6.72 -4.41 -8.35
CA THR A 46 5.40 -5.03 -8.54
C THR A 46 5.37 -6.40 -7.89
N LYS A 47 4.46 -6.61 -6.94
CA LYS A 47 4.22 -7.91 -6.29
C LYS A 47 2.83 -8.42 -6.66
N LEU A 48 2.75 -9.67 -7.10
CA LEU A 48 1.49 -10.40 -7.25
C LEU A 48 1.30 -11.25 -6.00
N CYS A 49 0.13 -11.16 -5.37
CA CYS A 49 -0.19 -11.94 -4.17
C CYS A 49 -1.66 -12.34 -4.18
N VAL A 50 -2.05 -13.25 -3.29
CA VAL A 50 -3.44 -13.63 -3.05
C VAL A 50 -3.76 -13.22 -1.63
N VAL A 51 -4.75 -12.33 -1.46
CA VAL A 51 -5.22 -11.86 -0.16
C VAL A 51 -6.67 -12.28 -0.01
N ASP A 52 -6.97 -13.06 1.03
CA ASP A 52 -8.31 -13.59 1.31
C ASP A 52 -8.93 -14.35 0.11
N GLY A 53 -8.11 -15.17 -0.57
CA GLY A 53 -8.53 -15.94 -1.74
C GLY A 53 -8.66 -15.14 -3.05
N ILE A 54 -8.43 -13.82 -3.02
CA ILE A 54 -8.56 -12.94 -4.17
C ILE A 54 -7.17 -12.42 -4.60
N SER A 55 -6.81 -12.65 -5.86
CA SER A 55 -5.57 -12.14 -6.45
C SER A 55 -5.49 -10.60 -6.40
N ALA A 56 -4.36 -10.08 -5.96
CA ALA A 56 -4.05 -8.66 -5.89
C ALA A 56 -2.72 -8.37 -6.59
N ARG A 57 -2.68 -7.26 -7.33
CA ARG A 57 -1.44 -6.71 -7.86
C ARG A 57 -1.08 -5.46 -7.07
N LEU A 58 0.05 -5.51 -6.39
CA LEU A 58 0.64 -4.41 -5.65
C LEU A 58 1.68 -3.73 -6.53
N ASP A 59 1.48 -2.46 -6.81
CA ASP A 59 2.50 -1.59 -7.40
C ASP A 59 3.05 -0.72 -6.25
N ILE A 60 4.20 -1.10 -5.69
CA ILE A 60 4.81 -0.53 -4.49
C ILE A 60 5.87 0.47 -4.92
N LEU A 61 5.72 1.71 -4.46
CA LEU A 61 6.67 2.80 -4.64
C LEU A 61 7.48 2.97 -3.35
N ASP A 62 8.80 2.83 -3.42
CA ASP A 62 9.68 3.22 -2.32
C ASP A 62 10.09 4.69 -2.48
N THR A 63 9.99 5.46 -1.39
CA THR A 63 10.16 6.93 -1.40
C THR A 63 11.42 7.41 -0.69
N ALA A 64 12.31 6.50 -0.28
CA ALA A 64 13.57 6.85 0.39
C ALA A 64 14.43 7.80 -0.49
N GLY A 65 14.86 8.94 0.08
CA GLY A 65 15.83 9.85 -0.56
C GLY A 65 15.28 10.91 -1.53
N GLN A 66 13.99 10.90 -1.90
CA GLN A 66 13.38 11.99 -2.70
C GLN A 66 12.56 12.98 -1.86
N GLU A 67 12.73 12.93 -0.54
CA GLU A 67 11.92 13.68 0.43
C GLU A 67 12.00 15.20 0.31
N GLU A 68 13.06 15.69 -0.34
CA GLU A 68 13.38 17.11 -0.48
C GLU A 68 12.48 17.84 -1.51
N PHE A 69 11.74 17.11 -2.36
CA PHE A 69 10.86 17.70 -3.38
C PHE A 69 9.36 17.52 -3.05
N GLY A 70 8.79 18.51 -2.36
CA GLY A 70 7.38 18.49 -1.92
C GLY A 70 6.35 18.23 -3.04
N ALA A 71 6.58 18.73 -4.26
CA ALA A 71 5.67 18.54 -5.39
C ALA A 71 5.58 17.07 -5.84
N MET A 72 6.69 16.33 -5.82
CA MET A 72 6.70 14.90 -6.18
C MET A 72 5.97 14.09 -5.12
N ARG A 73 6.18 14.41 -3.84
CA ARG A 73 5.48 13.78 -2.72
C ARG A 73 3.97 13.87 -2.85
N GLU A 74 3.43 15.05 -3.17
CA GLU A 74 1.99 15.24 -3.35
C GLU A 74 1.45 14.46 -4.56
N GLN A 75 2.22 14.35 -5.65
CA GLN A 75 1.82 13.55 -6.81
C GLN A 75 1.65 12.07 -6.43
N TYR A 76 2.58 11.51 -5.67
CA TYR A 76 2.47 10.12 -5.20
C TYR A 76 1.34 9.94 -4.20
N MET A 77 1.13 10.90 -3.29
CA MET A 77 -0.02 10.90 -2.40
C MET A 77 -1.34 10.93 -3.18
N ARG A 78 -1.44 11.75 -4.23
CA ARG A 78 -2.63 11.80 -5.07
C ARG A 78 -2.88 10.47 -5.80
N ALA A 79 -1.83 9.86 -6.34
CA ALA A 79 -1.92 8.63 -7.12
C ALA A 79 -2.05 7.33 -6.29
N GLY A 80 -1.64 7.32 -5.02
CA GLY A 80 -1.66 6.13 -4.16
C GLY A 80 -3.08 5.68 -3.81
N HIS A 81 -3.32 4.37 -3.76
CA HIS A 81 -4.61 3.82 -3.32
C HIS A 81 -4.63 3.48 -1.83
N GLY A 82 -3.44 3.33 -1.23
CA GLY A 82 -3.26 3.17 0.21
C GLY A 82 -1.80 3.43 0.61
N PHE A 83 -1.57 3.66 1.90
CA PHE A 83 -0.24 4.02 2.43
C PHE A 83 0.20 3.12 3.57
N LEU A 84 1.46 2.67 3.53
CA LEU A 84 2.15 2.16 4.72
C LEU A 84 2.92 3.33 5.33
N LEU A 85 2.47 3.80 6.49
CA LEU A 85 3.22 4.76 7.28
C LEU A 85 4.16 4.01 8.19
N VAL A 86 5.46 4.12 7.93
CA VAL A 86 6.48 3.34 8.63
C VAL A 86 7.36 4.28 9.44
N PHE A 87 7.59 3.91 10.70
CA PHE A 87 8.59 4.50 11.57
C PHE A 87 9.49 3.39 12.13
N ALA A 88 10.63 3.71 12.70
CA ALA A 88 11.45 2.74 13.41
C ALA A 88 11.23 2.85 14.92
N ILE A 89 11.05 1.72 15.61
CA ILE A 89 10.76 1.74 17.06
C ILE A 89 11.90 2.33 17.90
N ASN A 90 13.12 2.34 17.36
CA ASN A 90 14.33 2.89 17.97
C ASN A 90 14.65 4.32 17.50
N ASP A 91 13.72 4.99 16.79
CA ASP A 91 13.88 6.36 16.30
C ASP A 91 12.61 7.16 16.57
N ARG A 92 12.64 7.97 17.63
CA ARG A 92 11.54 8.86 18.02
C ARG A 92 11.19 9.88 16.94
N GLN A 93 12.19 10.40 16.22
CA GLN A 93 11.96 11.43 15.22
C GLN A 93 11.15 10.86 14.05
N SER A 94 11.44 9.63 13.63
CA SER A 94 10.67 8.95 12.59
C SER A 94 9.18 8.79 12.95
N PHE A 95 8.85 8.57 14.23
CA PHE A 95 7.46 8.51 14.70
C PHE A 95 6.77 9.88 14.69
N ASN A 96 7.48 10.95 15.04
CA ASN A 96 6.92 12.31 14.97
C ASN A 96 6.56 12.71 13.53
N GLU A 97 7.31 12.23 12.53
CA GLU A 97 7.02 12.48 11.12
C GLU A 97 5.78 11.74 10.62
N VAL A 98 5.41 10.59 11.21
CA VAL A 98 4.20 9.83 10.84
C VAL A 98 2.96 10.71 10.94
N GLY A 99 2.80 11.46 12.03
CA GLY A 99 1.64 12.34 12.23
C GLY A 99 1.53 13.41 11.15
N LYS A 100 2.67 14.01 10.76
CA LYS A 100 2.71 15.02 9.68
C LYS A 100 2.33 14.41 8.34
N LEU A 101 2.86 13.23 8.03
CA LEU A 101 2.56 12.51 6.78
C LEU A 101 1.10 12.09 6.71
N PHE A 102 0.54 11.60 7.82
CA PHE A 102 -0.87 11.22 7.90
C PHE A 102 -1.79 12.41 7.58
N THR A 103 -1.58 13.55 8.24
CA THR A 103 -2.34 14.78 7.97
C THR A 103 -2.16 15.25 6.52
N GLN A 104 -0.95 15.16 5.97
CA GLN A 104 -0.70 15.53 4.58
C GLN A 104 -1.43 14.60 3.59
N ILE A 105 -1.48 13.30 3.85
CA ILE A 105 -2.22 12.33 3.03
C ILE A 105 -3.70 12.71 2.99
N LEU A 106 -4.33 12.89 4.16
CA LEU A 106 -5.75 13.25 4.25
C LEU A 106 -6.05 14.56 3.51
N ARG A 107 -5.20 15.57 3.69
CA ARG A 107 -5.31 16.86 2.98
C ARG A 107 -5.20 16.71 1.46
N VAL A 108 -4.24 15.92 0.95
CA VAL A 108 -4.07 15.72 -0.50
C VAL A 108 -5.21 14.90 -1.10
N LYS A 109 -5.78 13.99 -0.31
CA LYS A 109 -6.94 13.18 -0.69
C LYS A 109 -8.26 13.92 -0.60
N ASP A 110 -8.30 15.01 0.16
CA ASP A 110 -9.51 15.78 0.46
C ASP A 110 -10.57 14.89 1.13
N ARG A 111 -10.15 14.13 2.16
CA ARG A 111 -10.97 13.15 2.89
C ARG A 111 -10.58 13.12 4.37
N ASP A 112 -11.53 12.73 5.22
CA ASP A 112 -11.31 12.52 6.66
C ASP A 112 -10.75 11.12 6.95
N ASP A 113 -10.97 10.16 6.05
CA ASP A 113 -10.44 8.80 6.12
C ASP A 113 -9.82 8.35 4.80
N PHE A 114 -8.79 7.52 4.89
CA PHE A 114 -8.14 6.91 3.74
C PHE A 114 -7.43 5.61 4.15
N PRO A 115 -7.30 4.60 3.26
CA PRO A 115 -6.59 3.36 3.58
C PRO A 115 -5.13 3.60 3.99
N VAL A 116 -4.86 3.44 5.28
CA VAL A 116 -3.53 3.58 5.88
C VAL A 116 -3.30 2.46 6.88
N VAL A 117 -2.08 1.94 6.92
CA VAL A 117 -1.59 1.02 7.95
C VAL A 117 -0.31 1.61 8.55
N LEU A 118 -0.27 1.68 9.88
CA LEU A 118 0.89 2.11 10.64
C LEU A 118 1.83 0.91 10.90
N VAL A 119 3.12 1.10 10.70
CA VAL A 119 4.14 0.07 10.90
C VAL A 119 5.29 0.60 11.76
N GLY A 120 5.50 0.00 12.93
CA GLY A 120 6.70 0.20 13.74
C GLY A 120 7.76 -0.82 13.35
N ASN A 121 8.68 -0.45 12.45
CA ASN A 121 9.73 -1.32 11.96
C ASN A 121 10.92 -1.42 12.94
N LYS A 122 11.85 -2.34 12.67
CA LYS A 122 13.02 -2.67 13.50
C LYS A 122 12.63 -3.23 14.87
N ALA A 123 11.54 -4.00 14.93
CA ALA A 123 11.08 -4.68 16.15
C ALA A 123 12.12 -5.62 16.78
N ASP A 124 13.13 -6.05 16.01
CA ASP A 124 14.28 -6.80 16.52
C ASP A 124 15.21 -5.99 17.44
N LEU A 125 15.10 -4.66 17.45
CA LEU A 125 15.89 -3.75 18.30
C LEU A 125 15.14 -3.32 19.57
N GLU A 126 14.46 -4.25 20.23
CA GLU A 126 13.62 -3.97 21.41
C GLU A 126 14.38 -3.25 22.54
N THR A 127 15.65 -3.59 22.76
CA THR A 127 16.49 -2.95 23.79
C THR A 127 16.84 -1.49 23.48
N GLN A 128 16.67 -1.06 22.24
CA GLN A 128 16.91 0.31 21.77
C GLN A 128 15.59 1.08 21.55
N ARG A 129 14.45 0.53 21.98
CA ARG A 129 13.13 1.14 21.79
C ARG A 129 13.09 2.54 22.39
N GLN A 130 12.72 3.50 21.55
CA GLN A 130 12.44 4.88 21.95
C GLN A 130 10.93 5.19 21.93
N VAL A 131 10.15 4.43 21.14
CA VAL A 131 8.70 4.59 21.00
C VAL A 131 7.97 3.44 21.72
N PRO A 132 7.28 3.70 22.84
CA PRO A 132 6.44 2.72 23.52
C PRO A 132 5.34 2.17 22.60
N ARG A 133 5.08 0.86 22.69
CA ARG A 133 3.98 0.20 21.96
C ARG A 133 2.63 0.85 22.22
N SER A 134 2.38 1.26 23.46
CA SER A 134 1.13 1.90 23.88
C SER A 134 0.91 3.23 23.16
N GLU A 135 1.97 4.00 22.91
CA GLU A 135 1.89 5.29 22.22
C GLU A 135 1.53 5.12 20.74
N ALA A 136 2.21 4.21 20.04
CA ALA A 136 1.89 3.90 18.64
C ALA A 136 0.49 3.27 18.51
N SER A 137 0.08 2.44 19.46
CA SER A 137 -1.27 1.88 19.52
C SER A 137 -2.34 2.94 19.76
N ALA A 138 -2.07 3.93 20.61
CA ALA A 138 -2.97 5.06 20.85
C ALA A 138 -3.15 5.91 19.58
N PHE A 139 -2.06 6.20 18.86
CA PHE A 139 -2.12 6.88 17.56
C PHE A 139 -2.97 6.09 16.56
N SER A 140 -2.78 4.76 16.49
CA SER A 140 -3.54 3.90 15.59
C SER A 140 -5.03 3.88 15.92
N ALA A 141 -5.38 3.81 17.20
CA ALA A 141 -6.76 3.86 17.66
C ALA A 141 -7.42 5.22 17.36
N SER A 142 -6.72 6.33 17.60
CA SER A 142 -7.28 7.68 17.38
C SER A 142 -7.56 7.98 15.90
N HIS A 143 -6.78 7.37 14.99
CA HIS A 143 -6.93 7.54 13.54
C HIS A 143 -7.62 6.37 12.85
N GLN A 144 -8.09 5.37 13.60
CA GLN A 144 -8.77 4.17 13.09
C GLN A 144 -7.97 3.39 12.02
N VAL A 145 -6.63 3.39 12.15
CA VAL A 145 -5.73 2.65 11.25
C VAL A 145 -5.20 1.40 11.95
N ALA A 146 -4.89 0.34 11.20
CA ALA A 146 -4.23 -0.84 11.78
C ALA A 146 -2.78 -0.52 12.15
N TYR A 147 -2.25 -1.17 13.19
CA TYR A 147 -0.86 -1.04 13.63
C TYR A 147 -0.19 -2.40 13.73
N PHE A 148 1.01 -2.51 13.16
CA PHE A 148 1.89 -3.67 13.28
C PHE A 148 3.28 -3.24 13.75
N GLU A 149 3.91 -4.05 14.59
CA GLU A 149 5.36 -4.01 14.75
C GLU A 149 6.00 -5.03 13.80
N ALA A 150 6.96 -4.59 13.00
CA ALA A 150 7.60 -5.41 11.98
C ALA A 150 9.12 -5.41 12.12
N SER A 151 9.75 -6.43 11.58
CA SER A 151 11.20 -6.44 11.36
C SER A 151 11.48 -6.90 9.95
N ALA A 152 11.92 -5.98 9.10
CA ALA A 152 12.38 -6.32 7.76
C ALA A 152 13.56 -7.32 7.80
N LYS A 153 14.43 -7.20 8.81
CA LYS A 153 15.58 -8.10 9.02
C LYS A 153 15.15 -9.54 9.30
N LEU A 154 14.15 -9.71 10.16
CA LEU A 154 13.62 -11.03 10.54
C LEU A 154 12.45 -11.49 9.67
N ARG A 155 12.03 -10.66 8.70
CA ARG A 155 10.78 -10.83 7.92
C ARG A 155 9.53 -11.02 8.80
N LEU A 156 9.52 -10.38 9.96
CA LEU A 156 8.40 -10.41 10.89
C LEU A 156 7.34 -9.37 10.49
N ASN A 157 6.08 -9.79 10.37
CA ASN A 157 4.91 -8.94 10.09
C ASN A 157 5.01 -8.09 8.81
N VAL A 158 5.92 -8.44 7.89
CA VAL A 158 6.10 -7.70 6.63
C VAL A 158 4.93 -7.97 5.71
N ASP A 159 4.64 -9.23 5.44
CA ASP A 159 3.56 -9.62 4.53
C ASP A 159 2.19 -9.25 5.11
N GLU A 160 1.99 -9.47 6.40
CA GLU A 160 0.76 -9.17 7.14
C GLU A 160 0.38 -7.69 7.06
N ALA A 161 1.37 -6.78 7.15
CA ALA A 161 1.12 -5.34 7.01
C ALA A 161 0.66 -4.98 5.58
N PHE A 162 1.27 -5.58 4.55
CA PHE A 162 0.86 -5.37 3.15
C PHE A 162 -0.53 -5.95 2.88
N GLU A 163 -0.81 -7.16 3.35
CA GLU A 163 -2.12 -7.81 3.22
C GLU A 163 -3.21 -7.00 3.91
N GLN A 164 -2.96 -6.50 5.12
CA GLN A 164 -3.92 -5.67 5.83
C GLN A 164 -4.23 -4.38 5.08
N LEU A 165 -3.22 -3.78 4.44
CA LEU A 165 -3.45 -2.60 3.61
C LEU A 165 -4.27 -2.93 2.36
N VAL A 166 -4.03 -4.08 1.71
CA VAL A 166 -4.89 -4.55 0.61
C VAL A 166 -6.35 -4.68 1.05
N ARG A 167 -6.59 -5.27 2.23
CA ARG A 167 -7.95 -5.37 2.80
C ARG A 167 -8.58 -3.99 3.02
N ALA A 168 -7.83 -3.05 3.61
CA ALA A 168 -8.30 -1.69 3.84
C ALA A 168 -8.68 -0.97 2.53
N VAL A 169 -7.84 -1.10 1.49
CA VAL A 169 -8.10 -0.50 0.17
C VAL A 169 -9.34 -1.10 -0.49
N ARG A 170 -9.52 -2.43 -0.43
CA ARG A 170 -10.71 -3.10 -0.99
C ARG A 170 -11.98 -2.61 -0.30
N LYS A 171 -11.99 -2.60 1.04
CA LYS A 171 -13.13 -2.13 1.83
C LYS A 171 -13.49 -0.67 1.50
N TYR A 172 -12.49 0.19 1.38
CA TYR A 172 -12.69 1.59 1.01
C TYR A 172 -13.27 1.74 -0.40
N GLN A 173 -12.76 0.99 -1.37
CA GLN A 173 -13.28 1.00 -2.74
C GLN A 173 -14.74 0.51 -2.81
N GLU A 174 -15.12 -0.49 -2.02
CA GLU A 174 -16.50 -0.98 -1.94
C GLU A 174 -17.47 0.09 -1.41
N GLN A 175 -17.03 0.93 -0.48
CA GLN A 175 -17.83 2.02 0.08
C GLN A 175 -18.01 3.20 -0.89
N GLU A 176 -17.03 3.42 -1.78
CA GLU A 176 -17.07 4.47 -2.80
C GLU A 176 -17.87 4.08 -4.06
N LEU A 177 -18.25 2.80 -4.20
CA LEU A 177 -19.10 2.37 -5.33
C LEU A 177 -20.54 2.84 -5.10
N PRO A 178 -21.22 3.40 -6.13
CA PRO A 178 -22.64 3.69 -6.04
C PRO A 178 -23.43 2.39 -5.80
N PRO A 179 -24.52 2.43 -5.02
CA PRO A 179 -25.34 1.25 -4.77
C PRO A 179 -25.79 0.65 -6.11
N SER A 180 -25.58 -0.66 -6.28
CA SER A 180 -26.04 -1.36 -7.48
C SER A 180 -27.55 -1.17 -7.64
N PRO A 181 -28.07 -0.87 -8.85
CA PRO A 181 -29.51 -0.83 -9.07
C PRO A 181 -30.12 -2.18 -8.68
N PRO A 182 -31.34 -2.20 -8.10
CA PRO A 182 -31.98 -3.45 -7.70
C PRO A 182 -32.04 -4.39 -8.90
N SER A 183 -31.48 -5.59 -8.74
CA SER A 183 -31.47 -6.61 -9.78
C SER A 183 -32.92 -6.89 -10.21
N ALA A 184 -33.22 -6.65 -11.49
CA ALA A 184 -34.53 -6.96 -12.06
C ALA A 184 -34.90 -8.43 -11.77
N PRO A 185 -36.17 -8.73 -11.43
CA PRO A 185 -36.58 -10.09 -11.12
C PRO A 185 -36.31 -11.00 -12.33
N ARG A 186 -35.60 -12.10 -12.08
CA ARG A 186 -35.36 -13.14 -13.09
C ARG A 186 -36.72 -13.63 -13.60
N LYS A 187 -37.01 -13.40 -14.89
CA LYS A 187 -38.15 -14.04 -15.55
C LYS A 187 -37.92 -15.55 -15.45
N LYS A 188 -38.85 -16.26 -14.81
CA LYS A 188 -38.92 -17.72 -14.89
C LYS A 188 -39.29 -18.05 -16.32
N ASP A 189 -38.38 -18.67 -17.06
CA ASP A 189 -38.70 -19.27 -18.36
C ASP A 189 -39.74 -20.37 -18.13
N GLY A 190 -40.98 -20.08 -18.51
CA GLY A 190 -42.07 -21.05 -18.54
C GLY A 190 -41.80 -22.06 -19.65
N GLY A 191 -41.66 -23.33 -19.28
CA GLY A 191 -41.48 -24.42 -20.23
C GLY A 191 -42.67 -24.54 -21.18
N CYS A 192 -42.39 -24.64 -22.48
CA CYS A 192 -43.35 -25.08 -23.48
C CYS A 192 -43.50 -26.62 -23.40
N PRO A 193 -44.72 -27.18 -23.42
CA PRO A 193 -44.91 -28.61 -23.59
C PRO A 193 -44.80 -28.95 -25.08
N CYS A 194 -43.82 -29.77 -25.46
CA CYS A 194 -43.80 -30.41 -26.77
C CYS A 194 -44.94 -31.44 -26.84
N VAL A 195 -45.88 -31.25 -27.76
CA VAL A 195 -46.79 -32.30 -28.22
C VAL A 195 -46.25 -32.78 -29.57
N LEU A 196 -45.66 -33.97 -29.57
CA LEU A 196 -45.38 -34.74 -30.78
C LEU A 196 -46.62 -35.59 -31.07
N LEU A 197 -47.27 -35.32 -32.21
CA LEU A 197 -48.12 -36.23 -32.96
C LEU A 197 -47.59 -36.27 -34.39
#